data_AF-A0A1Y1MWM1-F1
#
_entry.id   AF-A0A1Y1MWM1-F1
#
_cell.length_a   1.000
_cell.length_b   1.000
_cell.length_c   1.000
_cell.angle_alpha   90.00
_cell.angle_beta   90.00
_cell.angle_gamma   90.00
#
_symmetry.space_group_name_H-M   'P 1'
#
loop_
_entity.id
_entity.type
_entity.pdbx_description
1 polymer ?
#
loop_
_entity_poly.entity_id
_entity_poly.type
_entity_poly.pdbx_seq_one_letter_code
_entity_poly.pdbx_strand_id
1 'polypeptide(L)'
;MANPLHKNTLIPSLLCLLLANSINSADDNSCVESSPCQCELNDNKHIDLTKLNKNNTFFSTSSLNLTYFFFPCRDVQFIPETYLPKAPIANNHCLTGASLCLYNASNSNLTNLGLATEGKFLNDFPKTLHFSHENVETSILLQCTPDYPSAYLIFSSKNNLLLFSSSACIQMGHPGLSIGSTILILFCTIFGVYLLGGAFILHCLRGARGTEMIPNLDFWSSIPGLVKDGTIFLLGGCNPMVVSSAETYDRI
;
A
#
# COMPACT_ATOMS: atom_id res chain seq x y z
N MET A 1 -30.59 -8.05 -45.07
CA MET A 1 -31.06 -8.92 -43.96
C MET A 1 -29.89 -9.08 -43.00
N ALA A 2 -29.90 -8.34 -41.89
CA ALA A 2 -28.81 -8.31 -40.91
C ALA A 2 -29.18 -9.19 -39.70
N ASN A 3 -28.27 -10.12 -39.35
CA ASN A 3 -28.44 -11.09 -38.26
C ASN A 3 -28.51 -10.40 -36.88
N PRO A 4 -29.50 -10.71 -36.02
CA PRO A 4 -29.69 -10.06 -34.72
C PRO A 4 -28.90 -10.71 -33.56
N LEU A 5 -27.83 -11.46 -33.84
CA LEU A 5 -27.18 -12.36 -32.85
C LEU A 5 -25.94 -11.79 -32.13
N HIS A 6 -25.51 -10.55 -32.42
CA HIS A 6 -24.29 -9.97 -31.83
C HIS A 6 -24.55 -8.97 -30.67
N LYS A 7 -25.81 -8.71 -30.30
CA LYS A 7 -26.12 -7.70 -29.26
C LYS A 7 -26.10 -8.23 -27.82
N ASN A 8 -26.25 -9.54 -27.59
CA ASN A 8 -26.51 -10.07 -26.24
C ASN A 8 -25.26 -10.54 -25.47
N THR A 9 -24.11 -10.70 -26.12
CA THR A 9 -22.85 -11.11 -25.46
C THR A 9 -22.04 -9.96 -24.88
N LEU A 10 -22.32 -8.71 -25.29
CA LEU A 10 -21.63 -7.51 -24.79
C LEU A 10 -22.22 -6.98 -23.47
N ILE A 11 -23.49 -7.28 -23.20
CA ILE A 11 -24.24 -6.76 -22.06
C ILE A 11 -23.73 -7.27 -20.69
N PRO A 12 -23.42 -8.56 -20.48
CA PRO A 12 -22.94 -9.03 -19.17
C PRO A 12 -21.52 -8.52 -18.86
N SER A 13 -20.68 -8.32 -19.88
CA SER A 13 -19.34 -7.72 -19.73
C SER A 13 -19.39 -6.25 -19.34
N LEU A 14 -20.35 -5.50 -19.89
CA LEU A 14 -20.50 -4.07 -19.61
C LEU A 14 -21.06 -3.81 -18.20
N LEU A 15 -21.93 -4.70 -17.71
CA LEU A 15 -22.51 -4.58 -16.36
C LEU A 15 -21.48 -4.83 -15.25
N CYS A 16 -20.53 -5.75 -15.45
CA CYS A 16 -19.41 -5.95 -14.51
C CYS A 16 -18.45 -4.75 -14.45
N LEU A 17 -18.24 -4.05 -15.56
CA LEU A 17 -17.38 -2.86 -15.61
C LEU A 17 -18.01 -1.64 -14.93
N LEU A 18 -19.34 -1.53 -14.94
CA LEU A 18 -20.06 -0.40 -14.32
C LEU A 18 -20.12 -0.50 -12.80
N LEU A 19 -20.15 -1.72 -12.23
CA LEU A 19 -20.16 -1.93 -10.77
C LEU A 19 -18.78 -1.73 -10.12
N ALA A 20 -17.69 -1.71 -10.88
CA ALA A 20 -16.34 -1.49 -10.37
C ALA A 20 -16.03 0.00 -10.08
N ASN A 21 -16.87 0.94 -10.55
CA ASN A 21 -16.55 2.38 -10.56
C ASN A 21 -17.14 3.19 -9.39
N SER A 22 -17.86 2.57 -8.45
CA SER A 22 -18.54 3.29 -7.38
C SER A 22 -17.94 2.99 -6.00
N ILE A 23 -16.73 3.48 -5.74
CA ILE A 23 -16.22 3.62 -4.38
C ILE A 23 -15.53 4.99 -4.28
N ASN A 24 -16.24 5.97 -3.71
CA ASN A 24 -15.65 7.24 -3.31
C ASN A 24 -15.10 7.07 -1.91
N SER A 25 -13.80 7.18 -1.75
CA SER A 25 -13.12 7.25 -0.46
C SER A 25 -12.96 8.72 -0.07
N ALA A 26 -13.22 9.02 1.20
CA ALA A 26 -13.00 10.35 1.76
C ALA A 26 -11.51 10.55 2.06
N ASP A 27 -10.92 11.64 1.54
CA ASP A 27 -9.54 12.05 1.77
C ASP A 27 -9.32 12.35 3.27
N ASP A 28 -8.64 11.45 3.98
CA ASP A 28 -7.93 11.80 5.22
C ASP A 28 -6.43 11.63 4.97
N ASN A 29 -5.64 12.70 5.08
CA ASN A 29 -4.22 12.72 4.67
C ASN A 29 -3.27 12.29 5.82
N SER A 30 -3.77 11.48 6.74
CA SER A 30 -3.02 10.96 7.88
C SER A 30 -1.99 9.92 7.41
N CYS A 31 -0.76 10.07 7.87
CA CYS A 31 0.34 9.15 7.58
C CYS A 31 0.31 7.98 8.56
N VAL A 32 0.24 6.76 8.05
CA VAL A 32 0.46 5.53 8.79
C VAL A 32 1.86 5.03 8.44
N GLU A 33 2.74 4.98 9.44
CA GLU A 33 4.11 4.50 9.26
C GLU A 33 4.13 2.99 9.02
N SER A 34 4.49 2.59 7.81
CA SER A 34 4.66 1.19 7.42
C SER A 34 6.10 0.73 7.66
N SER A 35 7.07 1.63 7.51
CA SER A 35 8.49 1.43 7.84
C SER A 35 9.20 2.77 8.09
N PRO A 36 10.46 2.79 8.58
CA PRO A 36 11.25 4.03 8.78
C PRO A 36 11.41 4.95 7.56
N CYS A 37 11.01 4.48 6.37
CA CYS A 37 11.08 5.24 5.12
C CYS A 37 9.81 5.23 4.29
N GLN A 38 8.76 4.57 4.79
CA GLN A 38 7.50 4.45 4.08
C GLN A 38 6.38 4.96 4.96
N CYS A 39 5.74 5.99 4.44
CA CYS A 39 4.55 6.59 5.00
C CYS A 39 3.40 6.26 4.05
N GLU A 40 2.45 5.45 4.50
CA GLU A 40 1.23 5.17 3.77
C GLU A 40 0.20 6.25 4.10
N LEU A 41 -0.38 6.87 3.07
CA LEU A 41 -1.49 7.81 3.18
C LEU A 41 -2.75 7.12 2.64
N ASN A 42 -3.91 7.72 2.85
CA ASN A 42 -5.15 7.18 2.30
C ASN A 42 -5.15 7.18 0.76
N ASP A 43 -6.03 6.36 0.18
CA ASP A 43 -6.21 6.18 -1.26
C ASP A 43 -5.00 5.59 -2.01
N ASN A 44 -4.26 4.70 -1.37
CA ASN A 44 -3.04 4.07 -1.91
C ASN A 44 -1.92 5.08 -2.24
N LYS A 45 -2.01 6.29 -1.71
CA LYS A 45 -0.95 7.28 -1.78
C LYS A 45 0.11 6.88 -0.76
N HIS A 46 1.38 7.00 -1.08
CA HIS A 46 2.45 6.74 -0.13
C HIS A 46 3.67 7.60 -0.44
N ILE A 47 4.48 7.86 0.57
CA ILE A 47 5.80 8.45 0.41
C ILE A 47 6.80 7.33 0.65
N ASP A 48 7.65 7.06 -0.34
CA ASP A 48 8.69 6.03 -0.25
C ASP A 48 10.06 6.65 -0.50
N LEU A 49 10.84 6.78 0.58
CA LEU A 49 12.20 7.29 0.57
C LEU A 49 13.24 6.19 0.28
N THR A 50 12.84 4.92 0.10
CA THR A 50 13.77 3.78 -0.12
C THR A 50 14.68 3.98 -1.33
N LYS A 51 14.21 4.71 -2.35
CA LYS A 51 14.98 5.04 -3.55
C LYS A 51 16.24 5.88 -3.26
N LEU A 52 16.31 6.54 -2.10
CA LEU A 52 17.47 7.31 -1.65
C LEU A 52 18.63 6.44 -1.16
N ASN A 53 18.40 5.15 -0.89
CA ASN A 53 19.40 4.26 -0.30
C ASN A 53 20.32 3.55 -1.30
N LYS A 54 20.33 3.97 -2.57
CA LYS A 54 21.00 3.21 -3.65
C LYS A 54 22.51 3.05 -3.48
N ASN A 55 23.19 3.97 -2.79
CA ASN A 55 24.66 4.01 -2.78
C ASN A 55 25.31 3.97 -1.38
N ASN A 56 24.57 3.73 -0.29
CA ASN A 56 25.09 3.84 1.08
C ASN A 56 25.82 5.18 1.38
N THR A 57 25.46 6.25 0.67
CA THR A 57 26.05 7.58 0.82
C THR A 57 25.18 8.42 1.75
N PHE A 58 25.80 9.02 2.78
CA PHE A 58 25.16 10.04 3.59
C PHE A 58 24.93 11.32 2.77
N PHE A 59 23.76 11.93 2.94
CA PHE A 59 23.55 13.31 2.56
C PHE A 59 24.17 14.21 3.63
N SER A 60 24.97 15.18 3.21
CA SER A 60 25.66 16.08 4.15
C SER A 60 25.34 17.54 3.86
N THR A 61 25.17 18.32 4.91
CA THR A 61 25.11 19.79 4.83
C THR A 61 25.95 20.39 5.95
N SER A 62 26.63 21.49 5.66
CA SER A 62 27.46 22.19 6.66
C SER A 62 26.97 23.61 6.86
N SER A 63 27.02 24.08 8.10
CA SER A 63 26.73 25.46 8.49
C SER A 63 27.68 25.85 9.62
N LEU A 64 28.51 26.87 9.39
CA LEU A 64 29.56 27.30 10.33
C LEU A 64 30.48 26.12 10.71
N ASN A 65 30.51 25.74 11.99
CA ASN A 65 31.33 24.66 12.54
C ASN A 65 30.55 23.34 12.70
N LEU A 66 29.35 23.25 12.13
CA LEU A 66 28.47 22.09 12.28
C LEU A 66 28.22 21.43 10.93
N THR A 67 28.41 20.12 10.85
CA THR A 67 28.09 19.32 9.68
C THR A 67 27.10 18.23 10.06
N TYR A 68 25.95 18.24 9.39
CA TYR A 68 24.90 17.24 9.55
C TYR A 68 25.07 16.17 8.49
N PHE A 69 24.93 14.92 8.89
CA PHE A 69 24.95 13.75 8.04
C PHE A 69 23.64 12.98 8.22
N PHE A 70 22.94 12.73 7.13
CA PHE A 70 21.66 12.03 7.12
C PHE A 70 21.69 10.86 6.16
N PHE A 71 21.24 9.70 6.63
CA PHE A 71 21.03 8.52 5.84
C PHE A 71 19.61 7.98 6.06
N PRO A 72 18.78 7.93 5.02
CA PRO A 72 17.40 7.52 5.20
C PRO A 72 17.23 6.01 5.48
N CYS A 73 16.16 5.66 6.18
CA CYS A 73 15.59 4.31 6.36
C CYS A 73 16.36 3.31 7.22
N ARG A 74 17.67 3.45 7.38
CA ARG A 74 18.51 2.47 8.09
C ARG A 74 19.64 3.16 8.82
N ASP A 75 20.08 2.51 9.89
CA ASP A 75 21.29 2.93 10.58
C ASP A 75 22.52 2.42 9.85
N VAL A 76 23.41 3.33 9.52
CA VAL A 76 24.69 3.01 8.87
C VAL A 76 25.83 3.51 9.73
N GLN A 77 26.92 2.74 9.74
CA GLN A 77 28.11 3.12 10.45
C GLN A 77 28.73 4.34 9.77
N PHE A 78 28.92 5.40 10.54
CA PHE A 78 29.61 6.58 10.05
C PHE A 78 31.11 6.32 10.08
N ILE A 79 31.79 6.38 8.92
CA ILE A 79 33.24 6.20 8.81
C ILE A 79 33.90 7.55 8.57
N PRO A 80 34.51 8.18 9.60
CA PRO A 80 35.03 9.54 9.52
C PRO A 80 36.01 9.79 8.39
N GLU A 81 36.92 8.85 8.11
CA GLU A 81 37.97 9.00 7.11
C GLU A 81 37.43 9.18 5.68
N THR A 82 36.21 8.70 5.43
CA THR A 82 35.55 8.80 4.11
C THR A 82 34.86 10.15 3.91
N TYR A 83 34.43 10.79 5.00
CA TYR A 83 33.53 11.95 4.95
C TYR A 83 34.13 13.22 5.55
N LEU A 84 35.18 13.12 6.38
CA LEU A 84 35.84 14.24 7.03
C LEU A 84 37.31 14.30 6.59
N PRO A 85 37.81 15.48 6.20
CA PRO A 85 39.22 15.66 5.90
C PRO A 85 40.05 15.61 7.20
N LYS A 86 40.61 14.44 7.53
CA LYS A 86 41.78 14.25 8.42
C LYS A 86 41.71 14.90 9.81
N ALA A 87 40.54 14.99 10.45
CA ALA A 87 40.42 15.48 11.83
C ALA A 87 40.38 14.32 12.85
N PRO A 88 41.16 14.37 13.95
CA PRO A 88 41.04 13.40 15.04
C PRO A 88 39.75 13.62 15.82
N ILE A 89 38.88 12.61 15.86
CA ILE A 89 37.58 12.68 16.56
C ILE A 89 37.76 12.28 18.02
N ALA A 90 37.26 13.11 18.93
CA ALA A 90 37.34 12.87 20.36
C ALA A 90 36.35 11.79 20.83
N ASN A 91 35.07 11.86 20.41
CA ASN A 91 34.04 10.85 20.69
C ASN A 91 33.17 10.59 19.45
N ASN A 92 32.74 9.34 19.27
CA ASN A 92 32.18 8.85 18.01
C ASN A 92 30.91 8.00 18.21
N HIS A 93 29.86 8.61 18.75
CA HIS A 93 28.59 7.96 19.07
C HIS A 93 27.86 7.41 17.83
N CYS A 94 28.23 7.84 16.62
CA CYS A 94 27.67 7.36 15.36
C CYS A 94 28.40 6.15 14.74
N LEU A 95 29.49 5.65 15.35
CA LEU A 95 30.18 4.46 14.82
C LEU A 95 29.34 3.18 14.93
N THR A 96 28.49 3.10 15.96
CA THR A 96 27.64 1.93 16.19
C THR A 96 26.52 1.80 15.15
N GLY A 97 26.32 2.84 14.33
CA GLY A 97 25.25 2.94 13.35
C GLY A 97 24.24 4.01 13.76
N ALA A 98 23.92 4.91 12.84
CA ALA A 98 22.88 5.91 13.01
C ALA A 98 22.30 6.34 11.66
N SER A 99 21.08 6.88 11.69
CA SER A 99 20.41 7.51 10.55
C SER A 99 20.80 8.98 10.46
N LEU A 100 20.98 9.66 11.59
CA LEU A 100 21.28 11.09 11.64
C LEU A 100 22.41 11.40 12.62
N CYS A 101 23.41 12.14 12.15
CA CYS A 101 24.61 12.48 12.92
C CYS A 101 25.00 13.94 12.76
N LEU A 102 25.61 14.50 13.81
CA LEU A 102 26.12 15.86 13.85
C LEU A 102 27.60 15.85 14.22
N TYR A 103 28.42 16.37 13.33
CA TYR A 103 29.81 16.66 13.60
C TYR A 103 29.98 18.13 13.99
N ASN A 104 30.66 18.38 15.11
CA ASN A 104 31.02 19.72 15.56
C ASN A 104 32.54 19.90 15.46
N ALA A 105 32.96 20.77 14.54
CA ALA A 105 34.36 21.05 14.28
C ALA A 105 35.06 21.78 15.44
N SER A 106 34.33 22.50 16.29
CA SER A 106 34.90 23.28 17.40
C SER A 106 35.52 22.39 18.48
N ASN A 107 34.88 21.25 18.76
CA ASN A 107 35.33 20.28 19.78
C ASN A 107 35.66 18.90 19.19
N SER A 108 35.65 18.78 17.85
CA SER A 108 35.87 17.51 17.13
C SER A 108 35.02 16.35 17.67
N ASN A 109 33.76 16.64 18.02
CA ASN A 109 32.82 15.68 18.59
C ASN A 109 31.77 15.27 17.56
N LEU A 110 31.40 13.98 17.57
CA LEU A 110 30.36 13.43 16.73
C LEU A 110 29.21 12.91 17.61
N THR A 111 28.07 13.57 17.48
CA THR A 111 26.86 13.28 18.26
C THR A 111 25.85 12.53 17.39
N ASN A 112 25.27 11.46 17.93
CA ASN A 112 24.12 10.80 17.32
C ASN A 112 22.87 11.66 17.55
N LEU A 113 22.15 11.97 16.47
CA LEU A 113 20.91 12.75 16.53
C LEU A 113 19.67 11.89 16.30
N GLY A 114 19.82 10.62 15.94
CA GLY A 114 18.69 9.71 15.80
C GLY A 114 19.00 8.43 15.05
N LEU A 115 18.33 7.37 15.51
CA LEU A 115 18.24 6.10 14.81
C LEU A 115 17.10 6.12 13.78
N ALA A 116 17.17 5.27 12.76
CA ALA A 116 16.14 5.16 11.74
C ALA A 116 14.76 4.85 12.35
N THR A 117 14.72 4.01 13.39
CA THR A 117 13.49 3.63 14.10
C THR A 117 12.88 4.75 14.95
N GLU A 118 13.63 5.81 15.23
CA GLU A 118 13.17 6.95 16.02
C GLU A 118 12.56 8.05 15.14
N GLY A 119 12.75 7.97 13.82
CA GLY A 119 12.20 8.92 12.86
C GLY A 119 10.70 8.71 12.67
N LYS A 120 9.92 9.75 12.97
CA LYS A 120 8.46 9.75 12.83
C LYS A 120 8.00 10.75 11.78
N PHE A 121 7.02 10.37 10.97
CA PHE A 121 6.39 11.24 10.00
C PHE A 121 5.29 12.06 10.69
N LEU A 122 5.48 13.37 10.76
CA LEU A 122 4.45 14.28 11.25
C LEU A 122 3.41 14.53 10.15
N ASN A 123 2.17 14.76 10.57
CA ASN A 123 1.04 14.95 9.67
C ASN A 123 0.98 16.34 8.99
N ASP A 124 2.07 17.11 9.04
CA ASP A 124 2.16 18.45 8.47
C ASP A 124 2.34 18.44 6.93
N PHE A 125 2.07 19.58 6.29
CA PHE A 125 2.35 19.80 4.88
C PHE A 125 3.22 21.06 4.70
N PRO A 126 4.41 20.96 4.07
CA PRO A 126 5.06 19.74 3.58
C PRO A 126 5.39 18.74 4.71
N LYS A 127 5.48 17.45 4.37
CA LYS A 127 5.67 16.37 5.36
C LYS A 127 7.02 16.52 6.05
N THR A 128 7.03 16.28 7.35
CA THR A 128 8.24 16.42 8.18
C THR A 128 8.61 15.09 8.79
N LEU A 129 9.88 14.71 8.69
CA LEU A 129 10.46 13.58 9.40
C LEU A 129 11.11 14.10 10.69
N HIS A 130 10.57 13.70 11.84
CA HIS A 130 10.98 14.17 13.15
C HIS A 130 11.73 13.08 13.92
N PHE A 131 12.95 13.38 14.36
CA PHE A 131 13.77 12.53 15.20
C PHE A 131 13.83 13.10 16.61
N SER A 132 13.69 12.23 17.61
CA SER A 132 13.87 12.58 19.02
C SER A 132 14.84 11.59 19.65
N HIS A 133 16.07 12.03 19.90
CA HIS A 133 17.15 11.20 20.45
C HIS A 133 17.79 11.88 21.65
N GLU A 134 17.77 11.24 22.81
CA GLU A 134 18.41 11.73 24.04
C GLU A 134 18.09 13.22 24.38
N ASN A 135 16.83 13.63 24.23
CA ASN A 135 16.31 15.01 24.40
C ASN A 135 16.74 16.03 23.33
N VAL A 136 17.37 15.57 22.25
CA VAL A 136 17.64 16.39 21.07
C VAL A 136 16.59 16.08 20.02
N GLU A 137 15.80 17.09 19.69
CA GLU A 137 14.83 17.02 18.60
C GLU A 137 15.45 17.57 17.32
N THR A 138 15.28 16.84 16.23
CA THR A 138 15.73 17.24 14.89
C THR A 138 14.65 16.97 13.87
N SER A 139 14.31 17.99 13.09
CA SER A 139 13.28 17.90 12.06
C SER A 139 13.89 18.01 10.67
N ILE A 140 13.45 17.15 9.77
CA ILE A 140 13.82 17.16 8.35
C ILE A 140 12.54 17.39 7.55
N LEU A 141 12.42 18.58 6.95
CA LEU A 141 11.32 18.90 6.07
C LEU A 141 11.54 18.22 4.71
N LEU A 142 10.55 17.48 4.24
CA LEU A 142 10.59 16.77 2.97
C LEU A 142 10.04 17.68 1.87
N GLN A 143 10.92 18.19 1.01
CA GLN A 143 10.54 19.02 -0.13
C GLN A 143 10.52 18.19 -1.42
N CYS A 144 9.33 18.04 -1.99
CA CYS A 144 9.13 17.35 -3.26
C CYS A 144 9.71 18.17 -4.42
N THR A 145 10.61 17.56 -5.19
CA THR A 145 11.21 18.10 -6.42
C THR A 145 11.11 17.07 -7.54
N PRO A 146 9.95 16.95 -8.23
CA PRO A 146 9.71 15.86 -9.17
C PRO A 146 10.61 15.94 -10.41
N ASP A 147 10.97 17.16 -10.83
CA ASP A 147 11.77 17.42 -12.03
C ASP A 147 13.27 17.13 -11.86
N TYR A 148 13.72 16.87 -10.62
CA TYR A 148 15.13 16.71 -10.30
C TYR A 148 15.40 15.29 -9.75
N PRO A 149 16.29 14.51 -10.41
CA PRO A 149 16.57 13.13 -10.00
C PRO A 149 17.49 13.03 -8.77
N SER A 150 18.30 14.06 -8.51
CA SER A 150 19.24 14.10 -7.40
C SER A 150 18.58 14.61 -6.13
N ALA A 151 18.84 13.93 -5.01
CA ALA A 151 18.45 14.41 -3.70
C ALA A 151 19.59 15.19 -3.03
N TYR A 152 19.25 16.25 -2.29
CA TYR A 152 20.22 17.05 -1.55
C TYR A 152 19.63 17.54 -0.23
N LEU A 153 20.50 17.68 0.77
CA LEU A 153 20.16 18.12 2.11
C LEU A 153 20.68 19.55 2.31
N ILE A 154 19.86 20.42 2.90
CA ILE A 154 20.21 21.81 3.19
C ILE A 154 19.96 22.10 4.66
N PHE A 155 20.89 22.84 5.27
CA PHE A 155 20.69 23.41 6.60
C PHE A 155 19.70 24.57 6.53
N SER A 156 18.63 24.52 7.33
CA SER A 156 17.68 25.62 7.46
C SER A 156 17.93 26.41 8.74
N SER A 157 17.85 25.74 9.89
CA SER A 157 18.11 26.36 11.20
C SER A 157 18.61 25.31 12.19
N LYS A 158 18.78 25.71 13.47
CA LYS A 158 19.27 24.81 14.52
C LYS A 158 18.40 23.54 14.56
N ASN A 159 19.00 22.38 14.27
CA ASN A 159 18.33 21.08 14.18
C ASN A 159 17.12 21.04 13.21
N ASN A 160 17.08 21.92 12.21
CA ASN A 160 16.07 21.87 11.16
C ASN A 160 16.77 21.79 9.81
N LEU A 161 16.47 20.72 9.08
CA LEU A 161 17.07 20.40 7.79
C LEU A 161 15.99 20.34 6.73
N LEU A 162 16.37 20.57 5.47
CA LEU A 162 15.49 20.47 4.30
C LEU A 162 16.05 19.38 3.40
N LEU A 163 15.26 18.35 3.12
CA LEU A 163 15.61 17.32 2.16
C LEU A 163 14.81 17.54 0.88
N PHE A 164 15.52 17.90 -0.20
CA PHE A 164 14.94 18.01 -1.52
C PHE A 164 15.10 16.68 -2.24
N SER A 165 14.00 16.10 -2.72
CA SER A 165 14.03 14.83 -3.44
C SER A 165 12.75 14.59 -4.23
N SER A 166 12.87 13.92 -5.38
CA SER A 166 11.72 13.34 -6.09
C SER A 166 11.05 12.22 -5.28
N SER A 167 11.79 11.53 -4.40
CA SER A 167 11.25 10.47 -3.54
C SER A 167 10.40 11.01 -2.37
N ALA A 168 10.55 12.30 -2.04
CA ALA A 168 9.70 12.99 -1.06
C ALA A 168 8.31 13.34 -1.62
N CYS A 169 8.09 13.16 -2.91
CA CYS A 169 6.78 13.36 -3.53
C CYS A 169 5.83 12.22 -3.15
N ILE A 170 4.54 12.55 -3.05
CA ILE A 170 3.48 11.55 -2.87
C ILE A 170 3.41 10.69 -4.14
N GLN A 171 3.62 9.39 -3.96
CA GLN A 171 3.55 8.39 -5.02
C GLN A 171 2.16 7.74 -4.98
N MET A 172 1.56 7.59 -6.16
CA MET A 172 0.29 6.86 -6.32
C MET A 172 0.61 5.38 -6.46
N GLY A 173 0.38 4.60 -5.41
CA GLY A 173 0.27 3.16 -5.52
C GLY A 173 -0.94 2.85 -6.40
N HIS A 174 -0.77 1.98 -7.39
CA HIS A 174 -1.94 1.51 -8.13
C HIS A 174 -2.75 0.65 -7.15
N PRO A 175 -4.05 0.93 -6.92
CA PRO A 175 -4.89 0.04 -6.14
C PRO A 175 -4.78 -1.36 -6.76
N GLY A 176 -4.13 -2.28 -6.07
CA GLY A 176 -4.23 -3.69 -6.42
C GLY A 176 -5.69 -4.10 -6.29
N LEU A 177 -6.19 -4.89 -7.25
CA LEU A 177 -7.52 -5.49 -7.07
C LEU A 177 -7.52 -6.31 -5.78
N SER A 178 -8.54 -6.12 -4.94
CA SER A 178 -8.73 -6.98 -3.77
C SER A 178 -8.74 -8.44 -4.19
N ILE A 179 -8.18 -9.32 -3.34
CA ILE A 179 -8.18 -10.77 -3.56
C ILE A 179 -9.61 -11.26 -3.79
N GLY A 180 -10.58 -10.72 -3.04
CA GLY A 180 -12.00 -11.04 -3.21
C GLY A 180 -12.52 -10.72 -4.61
N SER A 181 -12.22 -9.52 -5.11
CA SER A 181 -12.60 -9.10 -6.47
C SER A 181 -11.92 -9.96 -7.54
N THR A 182 -10.66 -10.33 -7.32
CA THR A 182 -9.91 -11.19 -8.24
C THR A 182 -10.53 -12.57 -8.34
N ILE A 183 -10.88 -13.20 -7.20
CA ILE A 183 -11.56 -14.50 -7.17
C ILE A 183 -12.94 -14.42 -7.82
N LEU A 184 -13.70 -13.35 -7.56
CA LEU A 184 -15.02 -13.15 -8.14
C LEU A 184 -14.95 -13.04 -9.67
N ILE A 185 -14.01 -12.27 -10.20
CA ILE A 185 -13.80 -12.14 -11.64
C ILE A 185 -13.40 -13.49 -12.26
N LEU A 186 -12.50 -14.23 -11.62
CA LEU A 186 -12.10 -15.57 -12.09
C LEU A 186 -13.29 -16.55 -12.10
N PHE A 187 -14.11 -16.53 -11.05
CA PHE A 187 -15.32 -17.33 -10.97
C PHE A 187 -16.30 -16.96 -12.09
N CYS A 188 -16.60 -15.68 -12.28
CA CYS A 188 -17.54 -15.21 -13.32
C CYS A 188 -17.06 -15.56 -14.74
N THR A 189 -15.76 -15.47 -15.01
CA THR A 189 -15.20 -15.82 -16.33
C THR A 189 -15.30 -17.31 -16.62
N ILE A 190 -14.88 -18.17 -15.68
CA ILE A 190 -14.99 -19.62 -15.81
C ILE A 190 -16.45 -20.05 -15.92
N PHE A 191 -17.32 -19.51 -15.06
CA PHE A 191 -18.75 -19.79 -15.07
C PHE A 191 -19.41 -19.36 -16.38
N GLY A 192 -19.04 -18.19 -16.92
CA GLY A 192 -19.52 -17.72 -18.22
C GLY A 192 -19.12 -18.65 -19.37
N VAL A 193 -17.86 -19.08 -19.41
CA VAL A 193 -17.37 -20.05 -20.41
C VAL A 193 -18.10 -21.38 -20.28
N TYR A 194 -18.31 -21.86 -19.06
CA TYR A 194 -19.06 -23.08 -18.77
C TYR A 194 -20.50 -23.01 -19.26
N LEU A 195 -21.23 -21.93 -18.94
CA LEU A 195 -22.63 -21.78 -19.36
C LEU A 195 -22.76 -21.61 -20.87
N LEU A 196 -21.99 -20.70 -21.48
CA LEU A 196 -22.10 -20.41 -22.91
C LEU A 196 -21.59 -21.58 -23.75
N GLY A 197 -20.43 -22.13 -23.41
CA GLY A 197 -19.86 -23.28 -24.11
C GLY A 197 -20.72 -24.53 -23.95
N GLY A 198 -21.17 -24.82 -22.73
CA GLY A 198 -22.05 -25.95 -22.46
C GLY A 198 -23.40 -25.81 -23.15
N ALA A 199 -24.02 -24.63 -23.11
CA ALA A 199 -25.28 -24.37 -23.80
C ALA A 199 -25.14 -24.48 -25.32
N PHE A 200 -24.04 -23.99 -25.89
CA PHE A 200 -23.75 -24.13 -27.32
C PHE A 200 -23.64 -25.61 -27.72
N ILE A 201 -22.91 -26.41 -26.94
CA ILE A 201 -22.76 -27.85 -27.18
C ILE A 201 -24.11 -28.58 -27.07
N LEU A 202 -24.88 -28.33 -26.00
CA LEU A 202 -26.21 -28.92 -25.78
C LEU A 202 -27.19 -28.55 -26.91
N HIS A 203 -27.12 -27.32 -27.40
CA HIS A 203 -27.95 -26.87 -28.50
C HIS A 203 -27.58 -27.55 -29.82
N CYS A 204 -26.29 -27.46 -30.21
CA CYS A 204 -25.85 -27.89 -31.53
C CYS A 204 -25.77 -29.41 -31.67
N LEU A 205 -25.32 -30.13 -30.62
CA LEU A 205 -25.12 -31.58 -30.70
C LEU A 205 -26.34 -32.38 -30.22
N ARG A 206 -27.07 -31.87 -29.23
CA ARG A 206 -28.21 -32.57 -28.61
C ARG A 206 -29.57 -32.03 -29.03
N GLY A 207 -29.62 -30.89 -29.73
CA GLY A 207 -30.88 -30.26 -30.13
C GLY A 207 -31.69 -29.72 -28.96
N ALA A 208 -31.07 -29.55 -27.78
CA ALA A 208 -31.76 -29.05 -26.59
C ALA A 208 -32.33 -27.65 -26.83
N ARG A 209 -33.52 -27.39 -26.27
CA ARG A 209 -34.24 -26.12 -26.40
C ARG A 209 -34.76 -25.65 -25.05
N GLY A 210 -34.81 -24.33 -24.86
CA GLY A 210 -35.32 -23.74 -23.63
C GLY A 210 -34.41 -24.01 -22.43
N THR A 211 -34.99 -24.42 -21.30
CA THR A 211 -34.29 -24.60 -20.02
C THR A 211 -33.30 -25.77 -20.02
N GLU A 212 -33.48 -26.75 -20.91
CA GLU A 212 -32.57 -27.89 -21.09
C GLU A 212 -31.21 -27.50 -21.68
N MET A 213 -31.07 -26.25 -22.14
CA MET A 213 -29.80 -25.71 -22.65
C MET A 213 -28.83 -25.36 -21.51
N ILE A 214 -29.31 -25.26 -20.26
CA ILE A 214 -28.45 -24.95 -19.11
C ILE A 214 -27.72 -26.23 -18.68
N PRO A 215 -26.38 -26.25 -18.72
CA PRO A 215 -25.63 -27.43 -18.32
C PRO A 215 -25.79 -27.74 -16.82
N ASN A 216 -26.16 -28.98 -16.49
CA ASN A 216 -26.42 -29.43 -15.11
C ASN A 216 -27.51 -28.62 -14.39
N LEU A 217 -28.64 -28.37 -15.05
CA LEU A 217 -29.76 -27.58 -14.52
C LEU A 217 -30.20 -28.00 -13.11
N ASP A 218 -30.30 -29.30 -12.83
CA ASP A 218 -30.72 -29.84 -11.52
C ASP A 218 -29.79 -29.42 -10.37
N PHE A 219 -28.48 -29.32 -10.66
CA PHE A 219 -27.52 -28.82 -9.69
C PHE A 219 -27.77 -27.33 -9.42
N TRP A 220 -27.87 -26.51 -10.47
CA TRP A 220 -28.04 -25.06 -10.33
C TRP A 220 -29.38 -24.66 -9.70
N SER A 221 -30.46 -25.41 -9.95
CA SER A 221 -31.77 -25.18 -9.35
C SER A 221 -31.79 -25.50 -7.85
N SER A 222 -30.91 -26.39 -7.37
CA SER A 222 -30.78 -26.73 -5.96
C SER A 222 -30.01 -25.70 -5.14
N ILE A 223 -29.07 -24.95 -5.75
CA ILE A 223 -28.17 -24.02 -5.04
C ILE A 223 -28.89 -23.02 -4.12
N PRO A 224 -29.96 -22.32 -4.54
CA PRO A 224 -30.65 -21.36 -3.67
C PRO A 224 -31.15 -21.99 -2.36
N GLY A 225 -31.62 -23.24 -2.42
CA GLY A 225 -32.00 -24.01 -1.24
C GLY A 225 -30.81 -24.31 -0.34
N LEU A 226 -29.71 -24.82 -0.91
CA LEU A 226 -28.49 -25.12 -0.16
C LEU A 226 -27.88 -23.87 0.50
N VAL A 227 -27.93 -22.71 -0.17
CA VAL A 227 -27.45 -21.43 0.39
C VAL A 227 -28.33 -20.99 1.56
N LYS A 228 -29.66 -21.09 1.44
CA LYS A 228 -30.60 -20.79 2.52
C LYS A 228 -30.33 -21.68 3.75
N ASP A 229 -30.11 -22.97 3.53
CA ASP A 229 -29.84 -23.90 4.62
C ASP A 229 -28.49 -23.59 5.30
N GLY A 230 -27.46 -23.25 4.51
CA GLY A 230 -26.15 -22.84 5.03
C GLY A 230 -26.20 -21.53 5.82
N THR A 231 -26.97 -20.52 5.39
CA THR A 231 -27.09 -19.25 6.13
C THR A 231 -27.86 -19.43 7.43
N ILE A 232 -28.92 -20.22 7.44
CA ILE A 232 -29.66 -20.57 8.67
C ILE A 232 -28.72 -21.29 9.65
N PHE A 233 -27.91 -22.24 9.17
CA PHE A 233 -26.92 -22.93 10.00
C PHE A 233 -25.89 -21.97 10.61
N LEU A 234 -25.34 -21.05 9.82
CA LEU A 234 -24.33 -20.09 10.28
C LEU A 234 -24.91 -19.06 11.27
N LEU A 235 -26.13 -18.58 11.03
CA LEU A 235 -26.80 -17.60 11.90
C LEU A 235 -27.40 -18.24 13.15
N GLY A 236 -27.73 -19.54 13.12
CA GLY A 236 -28.32 -20.28 14.22
C GLY A 236 -27.33 -20.70 15.33
N GLY A 237 -26.04 -20.81 15.02
CA GLY A 237 -25.01 -21.22 15.98
C GLY A 237 -25.30 -22.60 16.64
N CYS A 238 -24.68 -22.87 17.79
CA CYS A 238 -24.86 -24.12 18.56
C CYS A 238 -26.15 -24.13 19.42
N ASN A 239 -27.26 -23.58 18.93
CA ASN A 239 -28.56 -23.70 19.62
C ASN A 239 -29.33 -24.92 19.10
N PRO A 240 -29.51 -25.99 19.90
CA PRO A 240 -30.03 -27.27 19.43
C PRO A 240 -31.56 -27.31 19.28
N MET A 241 -32.24 -26.18 19.07
CA MET A 241 -33.71 -26.14 18.96
C MET A 241 -34.23 -25.32 17.78
N VAL A 242 -33.57 -25.42 16.62
CA VAL A 242 -34.25 -25.21 15.35
C VAL A 242 -34.01 -26.45 14.49
N VAL A 243 -34.75 -27.51 14.78
CA VAL A 243 -34.99 -28.53 13.77
C VAL A 243 -35.84 -27.84 12.71
N SER A 244 -35.23 -27.51 11.57
CA SER A 244 -35.94 -27.02 10.38
C SER A 244 -36.75 -28.18 9.80
N SER A 245 -37.84 -28.56 10.47
CA SER A 245 -38.88 -29.36 9.84
C SER A 245 -39.52 -28.53 8.73
N ALA A 246 -40.05 -29.20 7.71
CA ALA A 246 -40.66 -28.59 6.52
C ALA A 246 -41.66 -27.46 6.87
N GLU A 247 -42.32 -27.52 8.03
CA GLU A 247 -43.29 -26.51 8.47
C GLU A 247 -42.69 -25.13 8.81
N THR A 248 -41.38 -25.04 9.06
CA THR A 248 -40.72 -23.73 9.30
C THR A 248 -40.42 -23.00 7.98
N TYR A 249 -40.34 -23.72 6.85
CA TYR A 249 -40.09 -23.11 5.54
C TYR A 249 -41.30 -22.36 4.99
N ASP A 250 -42.52 -22.71 5.41
CA ASP A 250 -43.78 -22.10 4.94
C ASP A 250 -44.19 -20.83 5.71
N ARG A 251 -43.45 -20.43 6.76
CA ARG A 251 -43.81 -19.29 7.64
C ARG A 251 -43.01 -18.01 7.41
N ILE A 252 -42.18 -17.93 6.36
CA ILE A 252 -41.37 -16.76 6.02
C ILE A 252 -41.60 -16.40 4.56
#